data_AF-A0A6I1FZH3-F1
#
_entry.id   AF-A0A6I1FZH3-F1
#
_cell.length_a   1.000
_cell.length_b   1.000
_cell.length_c   1.000
_cell.angle_alpha   90.00
_cell.angle_beta   90.00
_cell.angle_gamma   90.00
#
_symmetry.space_group_name_H-M   'P 1'
#
loop_
_entity.id
_entity.type
_entity.pdbx_description
1 polymer ?
#
loop_
_entity_poly.entity_id
_entity_poly.type
_entity_poly.pdbx_seq_one_letter_code
_entity_poly.pdbx_strand_id
1 'polypeptide(L)' 'MAANGDALYMTYTGSAPFPAPGTEVIVGTTTATITGGTGRFEDATGTVEMVFEIQFEGFEDPSWAAIWTMTGMINY' A
#
# COMPACT_ATOMS: atom_id res chain seq x y z
N MET A 1 -1.37 -15.55 -9.10
CA MET A 1 -0.08 -15.29 -9.78
C MET A 1 -0.38 -14.48 -11.03
N ALA A 2 0.47 -13.52 -11.40
CA ALA A 2 0.27 -12.75 -12.62
C ALA A 2 0.26 -13.69 -13.85
N ALA A 3 -0.51 -13.35 -14.88
CA ALA A 3 -0.70 -14.17 -16.08
C ALA A 3 0.61 -14.50 -16.82
N ASN A 4 1.69 -13.76 -16.55
CA ASN A 4 3.02 -13.91 -17.13
C ASN A 4 4.10 -14.31 -16.11
N GLY A 5 3.75 -14.57 -14.85
CA GLY A 5 4.72 -14.94 -13.81
C GLY A 5 5.55 -13.78 -13.25
N ASP A 6 5.32 -12.53 -13.70
CA ASP A 6 5.96 -11.34 -13.14
C ASP A 6 5.36 -11.01 -11.76
N ALA A 7 6.22 -10.74 -10.79
CA ALA A 7 5.85 -10.30 -9.46
C ALA A 7 6.81 -9.21 -9.00
N LEU A 8 6.30 -8.23 -8.25
CA LEU A 8 7.10 -7.23 -7.55
C LEU A 8 6.90 -7.44 -6.05
N TYR A 9 8.00 -7.52 -5.32
CA TYR A 9 8.01 -7.68 -3.88
C TYR A 9 8.38 -6.36 -3.23
N MET A 10 7.59 -5.95 -2.24
CA MET A 10 7.79 -4.69 -1.54
C MET A 10 7.52 -4.89 -0.05
N THR A 11 8.27 -4.17 0.78
CA THR A 11 7.96 -3.99 2.20
C THR A 11 7.56 -2.54 2.42
N TYR A 12 6.56 -2.31 3.27
CA TYR A 12 6.09 -0.96 3.57
C TYR A 12 5.93 -0.77 5.06
N THR A 13 6.20 0.46 5.49
CA THR A 13 5.94 0.91 6.86
C THR A 13 5.22 2.24 6.78
N GLY A 14 4.08 2.34 7.45
CA GLY A 14 3.21 3.50 7.37
C GLY A 14 2.44 3.74 8.64
N SER A 15 1.83 4.91 8.73
CA SER A 15 0.90 5.26 9.79
C SER A 15 -0.27 6.02 9.21
N ALA A 16 -1.37 6.01 9.96
CA ALA A 16 -2.56 6.79 9.67
C ALA A 16 -2.97 7.53 10.95
N PRO A 17 -3.67 8.68 10.82
CA PRO A 17 -4.26 9.33 11.96
C PRO A 17 -5.31 8.43 12.62
N PHE A 18 -5.43 8.56 13.94
CA PHE A 18 -6.51 7.89 14.67
C PHE A 18 -7.86 8.55 14.30
N PRO A 19 -8.93 7.78 14.04
CA PRO A 19 -10.21 8.35 13.67
C PRO A 19 -10.81 9.17 14.83
N ALA A 20 -11.28 10.38 14.53
CA ALA A 20 -12.04 11.20 15.45
C ALA A 20 -13.55 10.88 15.35
N PRO A 21 -14.38 11.25 16.34
CA PRO A 21 -15.84 11.12 16.22
C PRO A 21 -16.36 11.78 14.93
N GLY A 22 -17.15 11.03 14.15
CA GLY A 22 -17.66 11.48 12.84
C GLY A 22 -16.70 11.26 11.66
N THR A 23 -15.57 10.55 11.85
CA THR A 23 -14.73 10.11 10.74
C THR A 23 -15.47 9.06 9.92
N GLU A 24 -15.49 9.22 8.60
CA GLU A 24 -16.01 8.20 7.66
C GLU A 24 -14.88 7.56 6.84
N VAL A 25 -13.78 8.31 6.63
CA VAL A 25 -12.62 7.88 5.85
C VAL A 25 -11.33 8.24 6.60
N ILE A 26 -10.43 7.27 6.71
CA ILE A 26 -9.07 7.47 7.21
C ILE A 26 -8.12 7.44 6.01
N VAL A 27 -7.28 8.46 5.89
CA VAL A 27 -6.24 8.53 4.85
C VAL A 27 -4.88 8.41 5.51
N GLY A 28 -4.08 7.45 5.06
CA GLY A 28 -2.71 7.27 5.49
C GLY A 28 -1.74 7.27 4.32
N THR A 29 -0.48 7.55 4.63
CA THR A 29 0.62 7.53 3.66
C THR A 29 1.68 6.56 4.14
N THR A 30 2.28 5.83 3.23
CA THR A 30 3.40 4.93 3.50
C THR A 30 4.41 4.98 2.38
N THR A 31 5.65 4.71 2.71
CA THR A 31 6.70 4.44 1.73
C THR A 31 6.90 2.94 1.68
N ALA A 32 6.80 2.37 0.47
CA ALA A 32 7.18 0.99 0.22
C ALA A 32 8.57 0.95 -0.42
N THR A 33 9.42 0.06 0.05
CA THR A 33 10.72 -0.25 -0.54
C THR A 33 10.59 -1.54 -1.34
N ILE A 34 11.08 -1.52 -2.58
CA ILE A 34 11.14 -2.70 -3.43
C ILE A 34 12.25 -3.61 -2.90
N THR A 35 11.90 -4.85 -2.59
CA THR A 35 12.81 -5.87 -2.07
C THR A 35 13.19 -6.93 -3.11
N GLY A 36 12.59 -6.86 -4.30
CA GLY A 36 12.93 -7.67 -5.46
C GLY A 36 11.72 -7.91 -6.36
N GLY A 37 11.85 -8.85 -7.28
CA GLY A 37 10.77 -9.27 -8.16
C GLY A 37 11.09 -10.53 -8.93
N THR A 38 10.24 -10.87 -9.88
CA THR A 38 10.46 -11.98 -10.83
C THR A 38 10.27 -11.48 -12.26
N GLY A 39 10.83 -12.21 -13.22
CA GLY A 39 10.70 -11.88 -14.64
C GLY A 39 11.31 -10.52 -14.94
N ARG A 40 10.54 -9.58 -15.48
CA ARG A 40 11.08 -8.24 -15.80
C ARG A 40 11.53 -7.44 -14.58
N PHE A 41 11.12 -7.83 -13.37
CA PHE A 41 11.40 -7.11 -12.12
C PHE A 41 12.48 -7.78 -11.27
N GLU A 42 13.23 -8.75 -11.81
CA GLU A 42 14.24 -9.51 -11.06
C GLU A 42 15.28 -8.60 -10.38
N ASP A 43 15.68 -7.51 -11.05
CA ASP A 43 16.64 -6.52 -10.55
C ASP A 43 15.98 -5.22 -10.07
N ALA A 44 14.65 -5.21 -9.89
CA ALA A 44 13.92 -4.01 -9.52
C ALA A 44 14.37 -3.48 -8.15
N THR A 45 14.66 -2.18 -8.09
CA THR A 45 14.99 -1.49 -6.83
C THR A 45 14.33 -0.12 -6.79
N GLY A 46 14.19 0.43 -5.59
CA GLY A 46 13.67 1.78 -5.38
C GLY A 46 12.60 1.84 -4.29
N THR A 47 11.95 2.99 -4.23
CA THR A 47 10.87 3.27 -3.28
C THR A 47 9.67 3.85 -3.99
N VAL A 48 8.48 3.50 -3.53
CA VAL A 48 7.21 4.02 -4.02
C VAL A 48 6.43 4.64 -2.85
N GLU A 49 5.74 5.74 -3.11
CA GLU A 49 4.79 6.29 -2.16
C GLU A 49 3.44 5.60 -2.36
N MET A 50 2.81 5.20 -1.27
CA MET A 50 1.45 4.66 -1.30
C MET A 50 0.56 5.50 -0.40
N VAL A 51 -0.60 5.85 -0.92
CA VAL A 51 -1.71 6.41 -0.15
C VAL A 51 -2.70 5.28 0.05
N PHE A 52 -3.20 5.13 1.26
CA PHE A 52 -4.29 4.20 1.54
C PHE A 52 -5.47 4.93 2.15
N GLU A 53 -6.64 4.59 1.65
CA GLU A 53 -7.93 5.10 2.11
C GLU A 53 -8.68 3.94 2.76
N ILE A 54 -9.08 4.12 4.00
CA ILE A 54 -9.81 3.13 4.78
C ILE A 54 -11.21 3.68 5.04
N GLN A 55 -12.23 2.91 4.66
CA GLN A 55 -13.59 3.22 5.06
C GLN A 55 -13.76 2.82 6.53
N PHE A 56 -13.99 3.81 7.38
CA PHE A 56 -14.13 3.59 8.82
C PHE A 56 -15.57 3.22 9.16
N GLU A 57 -15.78 1.99 9.63
CA GLU A 57 -17.12 1.46 9.96
C GLU A 57 -17.45 1.56 11.46
N GLY A 58 -16.65 2.28 12.22
CA GLY A 58 -16.80 2.45 13.67
C GLY A 58 -15.81 1.61 14.49
N PHE A 59 -15.72 1.92 15.78
CA PHE A 59 -14.80 1.22 16.70
C PHE A 59 -15.27 -0.19 17.08
N GLU A 60 -16.56 -0.47 16.92
CA GLU A 60 -17.16 -1.77 17.23
C GLU A 60 -16.93 -2.81 16.11
N ASP A 61 -16.58 -2.37 14.90
CA ASP A 61 -16.26 -3.22 13.77
C ASP A 61 -14.77 -3.06 13.39
N PRO A 62 -13.91 -4.08 13.59
CA PRO A 62 -12.50 -4.01 13.23
C PRO A 62 -12.20 -4.33 11.75
N SER A 63 -13.21 -4.63 10.93
CA SER A 63 -13.05 -5.06 9.53
C SER A 63 -13.13 -3.88 8.54
N TRP A 64 -12.15 -2.99 8.61
CA TRP A 64 -12.13 -1.82 7.73
C TRP A 64 -11.56 -2.13 6.34
N ALA A 65 -12.40 -2.03 5.30
CA ALA A 65 -11.93 -2.16 3.92
C ALA A 65 -10.96 -1.02 3.58
N ALA A 66 -9.81 -1.36 2.98
CA ALA A 66 -8.77 -0.42 2.59
C ALA A 66 -8.51 -0.46 1.08
N ILE A 67 -8.51 0.71 0.45
CA ILE A 67 -8.09 0.91 -0.94
C ILE A 67 -6.67 1.47 -0.92
N TRP A 68 -5.76 0.85 -1.67
CA TRP A 68 -4.36 1.27 -1.77
C TRP A 68 -4.09 1.86 -3.15
N THR A 69 -3.61 3.10 -3.18
CA THR A 69 -3.17 3.79 -4.39
C THR A 69 -1.66 3.99 -4.33
N MET A 70 -0.94 3.41 -5.28
CA MET A 70 0.52 3.55 -5.37
C MET A 70 0.87 4.57 -6.44
N THR A 71 1.69 5.56 -6.09
CA THR A 71 2.22 6.54 -7.03
C THR A 71 3.73 6.58 -6.92
N GLY A 72 4.44 6.41 -8.02
CA GLY A 72 5.90 6.43 -8.03
C GLY A 72 6.50 5.85 -9.29
N MET A 73 7.83 5.84 -9.32
CA MET A 73 8.61 5.22 -10.39
C MET A 73 9.22 3.92 -9.87
N ILE A 74 9.10 2.86 -10.65
CA ILE A 74 9.82 1.59 -10.44
C ILE A 74 10.96 1.58 -11.47
N ASN A 75 12.19 1.43 -11.00
CA ASN A 75 13.34 1.23 -11.86
C ASN A 75 13.64 -0.28 -11.89
N TYR A 76 13.67 -0.87 -13.09
CA TYR A 76 13.92 -2.30 -13.33
C TYR A 76 14.55 -2.51 -14.72
#